data_AF-M6WFW3-F1
#
_entry.id   AF-M6WFW3-F1
#
_cell.length_a   1.000
_cell.length_b   1.000
_cell.length_c   1.000
_cell.angle_alpha   90.00
_cell.angle_beta   90.00
_cell.angle_gamma   90.00
#
_symmetry.space_group_name_H-M   'P 1'
#
loop_
_entity.id
_entity.type
_entity.pdbx_description
1 polymer ?
#
loop_
_entity_poly.entity_id
_entity_poly.type
_entity_poly.pdbx_seq_one_letter_code
_entity_poly.pdbx_strand_id
1 'polypeptide(L)'
;MKSYLGIDIGAGSIKASLVAEDGTILGSTSRTTGAETDETQFLDSLAGIVSEMKNSSLAAVGIGSPGPIDCENGILIQSANLPLLKNVALVDHLKKIFPSRSTTIMTQTSPHLENTVSVLEKDPRVW
;
A
#
# COMPACT_ATOMS: atom_id res chain seq x y z
N MET A 1 3.87 -11.00 -18.13
CA MET A 1 4.76 -10.03 -17.46
C MET A 1 4.15 -9.73 -16.11
N LYS A 2 4.93 -9.69 -15.03
CA LYS A 2 4.39 -9.38 -13.70
C LYS A 2 4.00 -7.91 -13.62
N SER A 3 3.08 -7.60 -12.73
CA SER A 3 2.77 -6.24 -12.31
C SER A 3 2.82 -6.11 -10.79
N TYR A 4 2.99 -4.88 -10.33
CA TYR A 4 3.14 -4.50 -8.94
C TYR A 4 2.20 -3.35 -8.65
N LEU A 5 1.48 -3.41 -7.53
CA LEU A 5 0.59 -2.32 -7.10
C LEU A 5 1.28 -1.55 -5.98
N GLY A 6 1.67 -0.32 -6.23
CA GLY A 6 2.13 0.59 -5.19
C GLY A 6 0.96 1.38 -4.62
N ILE A 7 0.82 1.42 -3.30
CA ILE A 7 -0.15 2.23 -2.55
C ILE A 7 0.64 3.22 -1.68
N ASP A 8 0.36 4.50 -1.82
CA ASP A 8 0.94 5.59 -1.04
C ASP A 8 -0.15 6.24 -0.18
N ILE A 9 -0.04 6.09 1.14
CA ILE A 9 -0.96 6.65 2.12
C ILE A 9 -0.46 8.06 2.48
N GLY A 10 -0.98 9.09 1.83
CA GLY A 10 -0.64 10.48 2.10
C GLY A 10 -1.48 11.11 3.21
N ALA A 11 -1.30 12.43 3.39
CA ALA A 11 -2.02 13.18 4.41
C ALA A 11 -3.53 13.34 4.13
N GLY A 12 -3.89 13.59 2.87
CA GLY A 12 -5.28 13.82 2.46
C GLY A 12 -5.77 12.87 1.37
N SER A 13 -4.96 11.87 1.01
CA SER A 13 -5.34 10.91 -0.02
C SER A 13 -4.52 9.64 0.07
N ILE A 14 -5.14 8.53 -0.31
CA ILE A 14 -4.44 7.29 -0.69
C ILE A 14 -4.33 7.28 -2.20
N LYS A 15 -3.12 7.14 -2.73
CA LYS A 15 -2.86 7.03 -4.17
C LYS A 15 -2.35 5.64 -4.49
N ALA A 16 -2.70 5.12 -5.66
CA ALA A 16 -2.18 3.84 -6.09
C ALA A 16 -1.89 3.81 -7.59
N SER A 17 -0.85 3.04 -7.95
CA SER A 17 -0.45 2.81 -9.34
C SER A 17 -0.10 1.35 -9.55
N LEU A 18 -0.70 0.77 -10.58
CA LEU A 18 -0.33 -0.55 -11.10
C LEU A 18 0.78 -0.37 -12.12
N VAL A 19 1.90 -1.02 -11.90
CA VAL A 19 3.12 -0.86 -12.69
C VAL A 19 3.56 -2.22 -13.21
N ALA A 20 3.90 -2.31 -14.49
CA ALA A 20 4.52 -3.49 -15.07
C ALA A 20 5.97 -3.65 -14.58
N GLU A 21 6.53 -4.85 -14.74
CA GLU A 21 7.91 -5.17 -14.38
C GLU A 21 8.97 -4.27 -15.06
N ASP A 22 8.68 -3.73 -16.24
CA ASP A 22 9.56 -2.79 -16.95
C ASP A 22 9.39 -1.32 -16.50
N GLY A 23 8.57 -1.05 -15.49
CA GLY A 23 8.28 0.29 -14.98
C GLY A 23 7.12 1.01 -15.68
N THR A 24 6.48 0.39 -16.68
CA THR A 24 5.32 0.99 -17.36
C THR A 24 4.12 1.11 -16.42
N ILE A 25 3.54 2.30 -16.31
CA ILE A 25 2.30 2.50 -15.53
C ILE A 25 1.12 1.96 -16.35
N LEU A 26 0.45 0.94 -15.82
CA LEU A 26 -0.72 0.29 -16.42
C LEU A 26 -2.03 0.95 -15.99
N GLY A 27 -2.03 1.67 -14.86
CA GLY A 27 -3.18 2.42 -14.38
C GLY A 27 -2.92 3.04 -13.01
N SER A 28 -3.74 4.01 -12.63
CA SER A 28 -3.66 4.69 -11.34
C SER A 28 -5.06 5.04 -10.83
N THR A 29 -5.21 5.07 -9.51
CA THR A 29 -6.46 5.45 -8.82
C THR A 29 -6.13 6.22 -7.54
N SER A 30 -7.13 6.89 -6.96
CA SER A 30 -6.97 7.58 -5.67
C SER A 30 -8.24 7.59 -4.85
N ARG A 31 -8.11 7.76 -3.54
CA ARG A 31 -9.20 7.97 -2.58
C ARG A 31 -8.84 9.16 -1.69
N THR A 32 -9.78 10.07 -1.51
CA THR A 32 -9.62 11.18 -0.55
C THR A 32 -9.70 10.62 0.86
N THR A 33 -8.83 11.11 1.73
CA THR A 33 -8.86 10.83 3.17
C THR A 33 -8.71 12.14 3.94
N GLY A 34 -9.03 12.12 5.22
CA GLY A 34 -8.99 13.29 6.08
C GLY A 34 -8.96 12.93 7.55
N ALA A 35 -8.99 13.94 8.40
CA ALA A 35 -8.95 13.75 9.85
C ALA A 35 -10.15 12.93 10.37
N GLU A 36 -11.27 12.97 9.63
CA GLU A 36 -12.51 12.27 9.89
C GLU A 36 -12.55 10.83 9.34
N THR A 37 -11.54 10.40 8.58
CA THR A 37 -11.50 9.04 8.03
C THR A 37 -11.26 8.03 9.15
N ASP A 38 -12.28 7.21 9.43
CA ASP A 38 -12.17 6.14 10.42
C ASP A 38 -11.51 4.87 9.84
N GLU A 39 -11.21 3.91 10.72
CA GLU A 39 -10.55 2.66 10.34
C GLU A 39 -11.33 1.87 9.29
N THR A 40 -12.67 1.85 9.37
CA THR A 40 -13.51 1.10 8.43
C THR A 40 -13.43 1.72 7.05
N GLN A 41 -13.65 3.03 6.95
CA GLN A 41 -13.57 3.78 5.70
C GLN A 41 -12.18 3.67 5.05
N PHE A 42 -11.14 3.70 5.88
CA PHE A 42 -9.77 3.57 5.44
C PHE A 42 -9.47 2.16 4.89
N LEU A 43 -9.85 1.11 5.61
CA LEU A 43 -9.68 -0.28 5.18
C LEU A 43 -10.51 -0.59 3.92
N ASP A 44 -11.74 -0.10 3.86
CA ASP A 44 -12.62 -0.23 2.68
C ASP A 44 -12.01 0.47 1.47
N SER A 45 -11.37 1.63 1.67
CA SER A 45 -10.66 2.34 0.60
C SER A 45 -9.49 1.52 0.07
N LEU A 46 -8.66 0.94 0.95
CA LEU A 46 -7.56 0.06 0.56
C LEU A 46 -8.08 -1.19 -0.17
N ALA A 47 -9.13 -1.82 0.35
CA ALA A 47 -9.74 -3.00 -0.24
C ALA A 47 -10.31 -2.71 -1.63
N GLY A 48 -11.00 -1.57 -1.77
CA GLY A 48 -11.53 -1.09 -3.03
C GLY A 48 -10.44 -0.86 -4.07
N ILE A 49 -9.35 -0.18 -3.69
CA ILE A 49 -8.19 0.05 -4.56
C ILE A 49 -7.60 -1.28 -5.03
N VAL A 50 -7.30 -2.21 -4.12
CA VAL A 50 -6.70 -3.50 -4.48
C VAL A 50 -7.65 -4.31 -5.37
N SER A 51 -8.95 -4.31 -5.08
CA SER A 51 -9.92 -5.05 -5.89
C SER A 51 -10.18 -4.43 -7.26
N GLU A 52 -10.10 -3.10 -7.38
CA GLU A 52 -10.21 -2.35 -8.65
C GLU A 52 -8.99 -2.59 -9.55
N MET A 53 -7.80 -2.55 -8.95
CA MET A 53 -6.53 -2.53 -9.70
C MET A 53 -5.90 -3.91 -9.90
N LYS A 54 -6.38 -4.94 -9.19
CA LYS A 54 -5.86 -6.30 -9.35
C LYS A 54 -6.10 -6.81 -10.77
N ASN A 55 -5.10 -7.50 -11.30
CA ASN A 55 -5.21 -8.26 -12.53
C ASN A 55 -4.57 -9.64 -12.34
N SER A 56 -4.66 -10.51 -13.35
CA SER A 56 -4.11 -11.87 -13.29
C SER A 56 -2.58 -11.93 -13.17
N SER A 57 -1.89 -10.81 -13.40
CA SER A 57 -0.44 -10.69 -13.39
C SER A 57 0.12 -9.96 -12.17
N LEU A 58 -0.76 -9.50 -11.26
CA LEU A 58 -0.37 -8.79 -10.04
C LEU A 58 0.40 -9.74 -9.13
N ALA A 59 1.67 -9.44 -8.90
CA ALA A 59 2.59 -10.28 -8.15
C ALA A 59 2.76 -9.81 -6.70
N ALA A 60 2.65 -8.52 -6.42
CA ALA A 60 2.82 -7.97 -5.07
C ALA A 60 2.11 -6.62 -4.90
N VAL A 61 1.84 -6.27 -3.64
CA VAL A 61 1.31 -4.96 -3.24
C VAL A 61 2.31 -4.29 -2.29
N GLY A 62 2.84 -3.13 -2.68
CA GLY A 62 3.67 -2.29 -1.82
C GLY A 62 2.83 -1.20 -1.16
N ILE A 63 3.05 -0.94 0.12
CA ILE A 63 2.39 0.12 0.89
C ILE A 63 3.44 1.05 1.48
N GLY A 64 3.35 2.32 1.13
CA GLY A 64 4.08 3.42 1.75
C GLY A 64 3.18 4.18 2.73
N SER A 65 3.69 4.49 3.92
CA SER A 65 3.01 5.37 4.86
C SER A 65 4.00 6.32 5.55
N PRO A 66 3.63 7.59 5.79
CA PRO A 66 4.44 8.55 6.53
C PRO A 66 4.34 8.36 8.06
N GLY A 67 3.45 7.49 8.54
CA GLY A 67 3.28 7.19 9.96
C GLY A 67 4.24 6.12 10.47
N PRO A 68 4.43 6.00 11.80
CA PRO A 68 5.09 4.85 12.39
C PRO A 68 4.34 3.57 11.99
N ILE A 69 5.07 2.66 11.37
CA ILE A 69 4.60 1.35 10.95
C ILE A 69 5.42 0.26 11.62
N ASP A 70 4.75 -0.81 11.98
CA ASP A 70 5.38 -2.09 12.30
C ASP A 70 5.42 -2.91 11.00
N CYS A 71 6.56 -2.88 10.31
CA CYS A 71 6.74 -3.62 9.06
C CYS A 71 6.74 -5.14 9.27
N GLU A 72 7.16 -5.60 10.46
CA GLU A 72 7.25 -7.03 10.77
C GLU A 72 5.85 -7.64 10.90
N ASN A 73 4.96 -6.95 11.62
CA ASN A 73 3.58 -7.40 11.83
C ASN A 73 2.59 -6.85 10.81
N GLY A 74 3.02 -5.91 9.94
CA GLY A 74 2.14 -5.35 8.93
C GLY A 74 1.10 -4.36 9.47
N ILE A 75 1.44 -3.63 10.54
CA ILE A 75 0.52 -2.78 11.30
C ILE A 75 0.87 -1.29 11.12
N LEU A 76 -0.13 -0.47 10.82
CA LEU A 76 -0.03 0.99 10.96
C LEU A 76 -0.29 1.36 12.42
N ILE A 77 0.75 1.79 13.13
CA ILE A 77 0.67 2.04 14.58
C ILE A 77 -0.19 3.27 14.85
N GLN A 78 0.08 4.37 14.16
CA GLN A 78 -0.69 5.62 14.22
C GLN A 78 -0.39 6.49 13.00
N SER A 79 -1.26 7.43 12.69
CA SER A 79 -1.04 8.45 11.66
C SER A 79 -1.34 9.85 12.21
N ALA A 80 -0.42 10.78 12.02
CA ALA A 80 -0.65 12.18 12.39
C ALA A 80 -1.75 12.82 11.51
N ASN A 81 -1.89 12.36 10.28
CA ASN A 81 -2.85 12.91 9.31
C ASN A 81 -4.21 12.19 9.34
N LEU A 82 -4.24 10.96 9.85
CA LEU A 82 -5.45 10.14 10.01
C LEU A 82 -5.57 9.76 11.50
N PRO A 83 -5.94 10.73 12.38
CA PRO A 83 -5.80 10.61 13.83
C PRO A 83 -6.75 9.56 14.44
N LEU A 84 -7.78 9.13 13.70
CA LEU A 84 -8.69 8.07 14.12
C LEU A 84 -8.11 6.67 13.92
N LEU A 85 -6.97 6.53 13.21
CA LEU A 85 -6.32 5.25 12.97
C LEU A 85 -5.31 4.92 14.07
N LYS A 86 -5.47 3.74 14.67
CA LYS A 86 -4.56 3.25 15.71
C LYS A 86 -4.44 1.73 15.64
N ASN A 87 -3.20 1.23 15.53
CA ASN A 87 -2.87 -0.19 15.44
C ASN A 87 -3.68 -0.95 14.38
N VAL A 88 -3.75 -0.39 13.16
CA VAL A 88 -4.54 -0.96 12.06
C VAL A 88 -3.74 -2.06 11.36
N ALA A 89 -4.25 -3.28 11.34
CA ALA A 89 -3.60 -4.45 10.74
C ALA A 89 -3.76 -4.49 9.20
N LEU A 90 -2.97 -3.69 8.49
CA LEU A 90 -3.07 -3.51 7.03
C LEU A 90 -2.83 -4.80 6.26
N VAL A 91 -1.72 -5.48 6.55
CA VAL A 91 -1.29 -6.65 5.78
C VAL A 91 -2.29 -7.78 5.94
N ASP A 92 -2.76 -8.03 7.17
CA ASP A 92 -3.75 -9.07 7.44
C ASP A 92 -5.10 -8.77 6.79
N HIS A 93 -5.52 -7.50 6.76
CA HIS A 93 -6.72 -7.10 6.05
C HIS A 93 -6.58 -7.36 4.54
N LEU A 94 -5.46 -6.96 3.93
CA LEU A 94 -5.24 -7.15 2.50
C LEU A 94 -5.05 -8.62 2.11
N LYS A 95 -4.42 -9.45 2.94
CA LYS A 95 -4.30 -10.90 2.72
C LYS A 95 -5.66 -11.59 2.57
N LYS A 96 -6.70 -11.09 3.25
CA LYS A 96 -8.07 -11.62 3.09
C LYS A 96 -8.66 -11.32 1.71
N ILE A 97 -8.28 -10.20 1.11
CA ILE A 97 -8.76 -9.75 -0.20
C ILE A 97 -7.90 -10.34 -1.32
N PHE A 98 -6.61 -10.54 -1.04
CA PHE A 98 -5.62 -11.02 -1.98
C PHE A 98 -4.78 -12.18 -1.40
N PRO A 99 -5.38 -13.38 -1.27
CA PRO A 99 -4.79 -14.52 -0.54
C PRO A 99 -3.72 -15.32 -1.32
N SER A 100 -3.48 -15.03 -2.60
CA SER A 100 -2.69 -15.88 -3.49
C SER A 100 -1.26 -15.36 -3.67
N ARG A 101 -0.23 -16.04 -3.13
CA ARG A 101 1.22 -15.89 -3.44
C ARG A 101 1.83 -14.48 -3.44
N SER A 102 1.08 -13.47 -3.04
CA SER A 102 1.46 -12.08 -3.22
C SER A 102 2.03 -11.51 -1.95
N THR A 103 3.25 -10.99 -2.08
CA THR A 103 3.96 -10.35 -0.99
C THR A 103 3.35 -8.96 -0.75
N THR A 104 2.98 -8.67 0.49
CA THR A 104 2.66 -7.31 0.91
C THR A 104 3.89 -6.72 1.57
N ILE A 105 4.35 -5.59 1.07
CA ILE A 105 5.62 -4.97 1.50
C ILE A 105 5.29 -3.62 2.08
N MET A 106 5.62 -3.38 3.34
CA MET A 106 5.39 -2.08 3.97
C MET A 106 6.69 -1.32 4.15
N THR A 107 6.67 -0.03 3.83
CA THR A 107 7.81 0.86 4.00
C THR A 107 7.37 2.20 4.57
N GLN A 108 8.23 2.79 5.40
CA GLN A 108 8.02 4.16 5.87
C GLN A 108 8.62 5.09 4.82
N THR A 109 7.81 5.96 4.21
CA THR A 109 8.31 6.91 3.22
C THR A 109 9.07 8.02 3.94
N SER A 110 10.41 7.99 3.86
CA SER A 110 11.22 9.17 4.17
C SER A 110 10.99 10.21 3.04
N PRO A 111 11.10 11.53 3.30
CA PRO A 111 10.89 12.57 2.28
C PRO A 111 11.85 12.53 1.07
N HIS A 112 12.72 11.52 1.00
CA HIS A 112 13.62 11.22 -0.11
C HIS A 112 13.51 9.73 -0.48
N LEU A 113 12.66 9.33 -1.43
CA LEU A 113 12.75 8.05 -2.16
C LEU A 113 11.87 8.14 -3.41
N GLU A 114 12.44 8.14 -4.62
CA GLU A 114 12.88 7.01 -5.44
C GLU A 114 11.79 5.95 -5.72
N ASN A 115 11.58 5.71 -7.02
CA ASN A 115 10.55 4.87 -7.64
C ASN A 115 10.18 3.60 -6.87
N THR A 116 8.88 3.31 -6.81
CA THR A 116 8.28 2.07 -6.26
C THR A 116 8.97 0.79 -6.75
N VAL A 117 9.37 0.74 -8.03
CA VAL A 117 10.11 -0.41 -8.59
C VAL A 117 11.50 -0.58 -7.95
N SER A 118 12.23 0.52 -7.75
CA SER A 118 13.55 0.50 -7.11
C SER A 118 13.50 0.04 -5.64
N VAL A 119 12.42 0.36 -4.92
CA VAL A 119 12.20 -0.10 -3.53
C VAL A 119 11.90 -1.60 -3.51
N LEU A 120 11.13 -2.09 -4.48
CA LEU A 120 10.79 -3.51 -4.61
C LEU A 120 11.99 -4.37 -5.08
N GLU A 121 12.93 -3.81 -5.83
CA GLU A 121 14.11 -4.55 -6.34
C GLU A 121 15.34 -4.52 -5.41
N LYS A 122 15.51 -3.50 -4.55
CA LYS A 122 16.79 -3.26 -3.83
C LYS A 122 16.95 -3.92 -2.45
N ASP A 123 15.91 -4.44 -1.80
CA ASP A 123 16.06 -5.11 -0.49
C ASP A 123 15.74 -6.62 -0.59
N PRO A 124 16.74 -7.52 -0.52
CA PRO A 124 16.53 -8.97 -0.62
C PRO A 124 15.84 -9.59 0.60
N ARG A 125 15.53 -8.83 1.66
CA ARG A 125 14.65 -9.29 2.77
C ARG A 125 13.16 -9.13 2.46
N VAL A 126 12.86 -8.73 1.23
CA VAL A 126 11.52 -8.51 0.66
C VAL A 126 11.04 -9.75 -0.13
N TRP A 127 11.72 -10.89 0.03
CA TRP A 127 11.30 -12.21 -0.47
C TRP A 127 10.81 -13.11 0.66
#